data_AF-A0A564Z6L9-F1
#
_entry.id   AF-A0A564Z6L9-F1
#
_cell.length_a   1.000
_cell.length_b   1.000
_cell.length_c   1.000
_cell.angle_alpha   90.00
_cell.angle_beta   90.00
_cell.angle_gamma   90.00
#
_symmetry.space_group_name_H-M   'P 1'
#
loop_
_entity.id
_entity.type
_entity.pdbx_description
1 polymer ?
#
loop_
_entity_poly.entity_id
_entity_poly.type
_entity_poly.pdbx_seq_one_letter_code
_entity_poly.pdbx_strand_id
1 'polypeptide(L)'
;NQIRKCACQKYGLKRRFRNLRERISAEIGEISRPNSRMVPPSPMGFNQTTTGKMSRQTSTLSGAKPRATFELPDDNNEKPIQINVDDNKIDITGVYYWCRKRSLSEAILPNNRNIESQISEVEAIKILQNHILVCLLADKKAPRLGLRSFVLPLRASNLPASQIRPIIFLTSHEFISEEWHELENFPEIYFLPGSPLSRRDLWIARIQLVSVCVVIGVSETVQVDDPYMLDKEAILCSLNIRALKIPPSLRQSVSDDIAARSSGAEIPLLTALCMDSNIHFLDPDDFETGKADIDIFLTIPFARGLAFTGSVLDALVSTAYFDRNAMTLIRYLVTGGTTPVLEQWAAYGGDFYDNFHITDTGEVQVNEFLAALRRNNTKRPTIAQLSFNDPRLAKIMENNGNATRGI
;
A
#
# COMPACT_ATOMS: atom_id res chain seq x y z
N ASN A 1 11.97 16.50 -41.34
CA ASN A 1 11.53 17.49 -40.32
C ASN A 1 11.48 16.83 -38.95
N GLN A 2 12.59 16.86 -38.21
CA GLN A 2 12.68 16.38 -36.83
C GLN A 2 12.04 17.42 -35.89
N ILE A 3 10.94 17.05 -35.24
CA ILE A 3 10.33 17.86 -34.18
C ILE A 3 11.19 17.73 -32.92
N ARG A 4 11.86 18.81 -32.53
CA ARG A 4 12.63 18.92 -31.29
C ARG A 4 11.68 18.79 -30.09
N LYS A 5 11.90 17.79 -29.23
CA LYS A 5 11.24 17.67 -27.92
C LYS A 5 11.53 18.93 -27.10
N CYS A 6 10.49 19.63 -26.65
CA CYS A 6 10.58 20.90 -25.92
C CYS A 6 11.28 20.73 -24.54
N ALA A 7 12.26 21.59 -24.25
CA ALA A 7 12.99 21.65 -22.98
C ALA A 7 12.13 22.09 -21.78
N CYS A 8 10.87 22.47 -22.00
CA CYS A 8 9.95 23.00 -21.01
C CYS A 8 9.60 22.03 -19.86
N GLN A 9 9.64 20.71 -20.07
CA GLN A 9 9.47 19.73 -18.98
C GLN A 9 10.62 19.78 -17.96
N LYS A 10 11.87 19.98 -18.40
CA LYS A 10 13.03 20.08 -17.50
C LYS A 10 12.99 21.37 -16.66
N TYR A 11 12.51 22.48 -17.22
CA TYR A 11 12.37 23.75 -16.50
C TYR A 11 11.25 23.72 -15.46
N GLY A 12 10.14 23.04 -15.73
CA GLY A 12 9.06 22.84 -14.76
C GLY A 12 9.50 22.02 -13.54
N LEU A 13 10.25 20.94 -13.79
CA LEU A 13 10.83 20.10 -12.73
C LEU A 13 11.83 20.91 -11.89
N LYS A 14 12.81 21.58 -12.52
CA LYS A 14 13.80 22.41 -11.82
C LYS A 14 13.16 23.53 -10.97
N ARG A 15 12.06 24.13 -11.43
CA ARG A 15 11.33 25.14 -10.65
C ARG A 15 10.62 24.53 -9.44
N ARG A 16 10.03 23.33 -9.58
CA ARG A 16 9.42 22.61 -8.45
C ARG A 16 10.46 22.18 -7.42
N PHE A 17 11.60 21.64 -7.85
CA PHE A 17 12.72 21.29 -6.97
C PHE A 17 13.36 22.52 -6.29
N ARG A 18 13.41 23.67 -6.97
CA ARG A 18 13.83 24.94 -6.35
C ARG A 18 12.87 25.40 -5.26
N ASN A 19 11.55 25.38 -5.53
CA ASN A 19 10.54 25.71 -4.52
C ASN A 19 10.58 24.71 -3.34
N LEU A 20 10.85 23.44 -3.62
CA LEU A 20 11.05 22.39 -2.61
C LEU A 20 12.27 22.68 -1.75
N ARG A 21 13.40 23.04 -2.37
CA ARG A 21 14.63 23.44 -1.68
C ARG A 21 14.39 24.65 -0.78
N GLU A 22 13.70 25.68 -1.27
CA GLU A 22 13.37 26.87 -0.48
C GLU A 22 12.52 26.51 0.75
N ARG A 23 11.57 25.57 0.62
CA ARG A 23 10.75 25.08 1.75
C ARG A 23 11.53 24.23 2.75
N ILE A 24 12.34 23.27 2.28
CA ILE A 24 13.21 22.44 3.13
C ILE A 24 14.23 23.31 3.86
N SER A 25 14.83 24.30 3.16
CA SER A 25 15.80 25.22 3.76
C SER A 25 15.17 26.18 4.75
N ALA A 26 13.90 26.59 4.54
CA ALA A 26 13.17 27.46 5.47
C ALA A 26 12.87 26.75 6.79
N GLU A 27 12.44 25.48 6.79
CA GLU A 27 12.13 24.74 8.02
C GLU A 27 13.37 24.24 8.78
N ILE A 28 14.43 23.82 8.09
CA ILE A 28 15.71 23.47 8.75
C ILE A 28 16.34 24.70 9.42
N GLY A 29 16.09 25.90 8.87
CA GLY A 29 16.47 27.17 9.50
C GLY A 29 15.78 27.40 10.85
N GLU A 30 14.53 26.98 11.02
CA GLU A 30 13.77 27.15 12.27
C GLU A 30 14.08 26.09 13.35
N ILE A 31 14.51 24.89 12.96
CA ILE A 31 14.89 23.81 13.90
C ILE A 31 16.26 24.05 14.54
N SER A 32 17.03 25.04 14.07
CA SER A 32 18.34 25.40 14.62
C SER A 32 18.30 26.25 15.91
N ARG A 33 17.12 26.54 16.47
CA ARG A 33 16.99 27.08 17.83
C ARG A 33 16.51 25.97 18.79
N PRO A 34 17.26 25.66 19.87
CA PRO A 34 16.90 24.58 20.77
C PRO A 34 15.69 24.99 21.62
N ASN A 35 14.47 24.67 21.17
CA ASN A 35 13.28 24.80 22.00
C ASN A 35 13.22 23.65 23.01
N SER A 36 13.93 23.85 24.11
CA SER A 36 13.78 23.10 25.35
C SER A 36 12.57 23.64 26.14
N ARG A 37 11.34 23.47 25.63
CA ARG A 37 10.13 23.64 26.45
C ARG A 37 8.85 23.16 25.78
N MET A 38 8.40 21.95 26.10
CA MET A 38 6.98 21.57 26.11
C MET A 38 6.82 20.39 27.08
N VAL A 39 6.97 20.68 28.38
CA VAL A 39 6.38 19.87 29.45
C VAL A 39 5.03 20.51 29.75
N PRO A 40 3.90 19.78 29.70
CA PRO A 40 2.63 20.35 30.15
C PRO A 40 2.68 20.58 31.66
N PRO A 41 2.16 21.71 32.19
CA PRO A 41 2.13 21.94 33.62
C PRO A 41 1.13 20.96 34.27
N SER A 42 1.64 20.06 35.11
CA SER A 42 0.80 19.32 36.05
C SER A 42 0.25 20.29 37.12
N PRO A 43 -1.03 20.17 37.52
CA PRO A 43 -1.62 21.06 38.51
C PRO A 43 -1.02 20.79 39.89
N MET A 44 -0.48 21.83 40.54
CA MET A 44 -0.10 21.77 41.95
C MET A 44 -1.29 22.04 42.86
N GLY A 45 -1.38 21.25 43.93
CA GLY A 45 -2.00 21.66 45.19
C GLY A 45 -2.27 20.48 46.12
N PHE A 46 -1.34 20.13 46.99
CA PHE A 46 -1.56 20.04 48.45
C PHE A 46 -0.23 19.79 49.20
N ASN A 47 -0.04 20.55 50.28
CA ASN A 47 1.15 20.62 51.11
C ASN A 47 1.47 19.31 51.85
N GLN A 48 2.76 19.00 52.04
CA GLN A 48 3.37 18.92 53.38
C GLN A 48 4.90 18.76 53.34
N THR A 49 5.49 19.40 54.34
CA THR A 49 6.88 19.49 54.80
C THR A 49 7.69 18.20 54.79
N THR A 50 8.99 18.26 54.45
CA THR A 50 10.10 17.93 55.38
C THR A 50 11.47 18.15 54.74
N THR A 51 12.42 18.41 55.63
CA THR A 51 13.81 18.85 55.48
C THR A 51 14.77 17.78 54.97
N GLY A 52 15.75 18.17 54.13
CA GLY A 52 16.94 17.36 53.83
C GLY A 52 17.98 18.12 53.01
N LYS A 53 19.11 18.43 53.63
CA LYS A 53 20.27 19.18 53.08
C LYS A 53 21.21 18.27 52.27
N MET A 54 22.16 18.94 51.58
CA MET A 54 23.44 18.48 51.02
C MET A 54 23.41 18.05 49.54
N SER A 55 24.41 18.32 48.71
CA SER A 55 25.57 19.22 48.73
C SER A 55 26.06 19.33 47.28
N ARG A 56 26.52 20.50 46.88
CA ARG A 56 27.09 20.80 45.56
C ARG A 56 28.59 20.59 45.65
N GLN A 57 29.17 19.71 44.83
CA GLN A 57 30.60 19.74 44.54
C GLN A 57 30.87 19.58 43.04
N THR A 58 31.45 20.65 42.51
CA THR A 58 32.21 20.77 41.28
C THR A 58 33.57 20.10 41.43
N SER A 59 33.99 19.30 40.46
CA SER A 59 35.41 19.06 40.20
C SER A 59 35.66 18.81 38.71
N THR A 60 36.34 19.75 38.10
CA THR A 60 37.07 19.64 36.83
C THR A 60 38.16 18.58 36.91
N LEU A 61 38.31 17.74 35.88
CA LEU A 61 39.58 17.09 35.53
C LEU A 61 39.58 16.63 34.07
N SER A 62 40.71 16.91 33.43
CA SER A 62 41.12 16.68 32.05
C SER A 62 41.49 15.23 31.74
N GLY A 63 41.29 14.82 30.49
CA GLY A 63 42.24 13.95 29.77
C GLY A 63 41.85 12.49 29.54
N ALA A 64 42.27 12.01 28.36
CA ALA A 64 42.33 10.62 27.88
C ALA A 64 41.06 9.99 27.26
N LYS A 65 41.03 9.99 25.92
CA LYS A 65 40.26 9.03 25.09
C LYS A 65 40.93 7.64 25.16
N PRO A 66 40.19 6.53 25.29
CA PRO A 66 40.66 5.24 24.83
C PRO A 66 40.23 5.00 23.38
N ARG A 67 41.21 4.67 22.54
CA ARG A 67 41.09 4.22 21.16
C ARG A 67 40.96 2.70 21.20
N ALA A 68 39.83 2.15 20.75
CA ALA A 68 39.70 0.73 20.42
C ALA A 68 39.52 0.62 18.91
N THR A 69 40.59 0.20 18.23
CA THR A 69 40.66 -0.05 16.80
C THR A 69 40.14 -1.48 16.57
N PHE A 70 39.06 -1.63 15.80
CA PHE A 70 38.68 -2.90 15.18
C PHE A 70 38.86 -2.72 13.67
N GLU A 71 39.85 -3.41 13.11
CA GLU A 71 40.17 -3.40 11.68
C GLU A 71 39.20 -4.32 10.93
N LEU A 72 38.49 -3.78 9.94
CA LEU A 72 37.75 -4.53 8.93
C LEU A 72 38.64 -4.66 7.68
N PRO A 73 38.63 -5.79 6.95
CA PRO A 73 39.43 -5.92 5.73
C PRO A 73 38.82 -5.10 4.58
N ASP A 74 39.66 -4.28 3.96
CA ASP A 74 39.40 -3.59 2.69
C ASP A 74 39.28 -4.61 1.55
N ASP A 75 38.07 -4.82 1.03
CA ASP A 75 37.86 -5.46 -0.28
C ASP A 75 37.33 -4.41 -1.27
N ASN A 76 38.27 -3.63 -1.81
CA ASN A 76 38.05 -2.63 -2.85
C ASN A 76 37.83 -3.30 -4.22
N ASN A 77 36.67 -3.94 -4.40
CA ASN A 77 36.22 -4.40 -5.72
C ASN A 77 34.68 -4.32 -5.87
N GLU A 78 34.08 -3.19 -5.50
CA GLU A 78 32.77 -2.82 -6.02
C GLU A 78 32.93 -2.36 -7.49
N LYS A 79 32.99 -3.33 -8.41
CA LYS A 79 32.55 -3.04 -9.78
C LYS A 79 31.08 -2.62 -9.67
N PRO A 80 30.67 -1.47 -10.23
CA PRO A 80 29.27 -1.08 -10.21
C PRO A 80 28.49 -2.21 -10.87
N ILE A 81 27.63 -2.86 -10.09
CA ILE A 81 26.69 -3.84 -10.59
C ILE A 81 25.94 -3.12 -11.70
N GLN A 82 26.19 -3.50 -12.96
CA GLN A 82 25.41 -3.05 -14.09
C GLN A 82 24.02 -3.69 -13.94
N ILE A 83 23.16 -3.00 -13.20
CA ILE A 83 21.74 -3.29 -13.16
C ILE A 83 21.23 -2.96 -14.55
N ASN A 84 20.79 -3.98 -15.30
CA ASN A 84 20.06 -3.78 -16.55
C ASN A 84 18.88 -2.84 -16.27
N VAL A 85 18.88 -1.67 -16.92
CA VAL A 85 17.97 -0.53 -16.64
C VAL A 85 16.60 -0.68 -17.30
N ASP A 86 16.38 -1.75 -18.07
CA ASP A 86 15.11 -2.00 -18.73
C ASP A 86 14.30 -3.07 -17.97
N ASP A 87 13.37 -2.61 -17.11
CA ASP A 87 11.95 -3.05 -17.10
C ASP A 87 11.18 -2.67 -15.84
N ASN A 88 11.82 -2.22 -14.76
CA ASN A 88 11.09 -1.77 -13.56
C ASN A 88 11.73 -0.56 -12.91
N LYS A 89 11.23 0.62 -13.26
CA LYS A 89 11.69 1.87 -12.67
C LYS A 89 11.17 1.96 -11.24
N ILE A 90 12.08 1.97 -10.28
CA ILE A 90 11.77 2.36 -8.91
C ILE A 90 11.76 3.89 -8.86
N ASP A 91 10.99 4.49 -7.96
CA ASP A 91 10.94 5.93 -7.75
C ASP A 91 12.27 6.48 -7.16
N ILE A 92 12.38 7.82 -7.11
CA ILE A 92 13.57 8.51 -6.58
C ILE A 92 13.92 8.12 -5.13
N THR A 93 12.91 7.81 -4.31
CA THR A 93 13.09 7.42 -2.90
C THR A 93 13.54 5.97 -2.75
N GLY A 94 13.35 5.16 -3.80
CA GLY A 94 13.71 3.75 -3.81
C GLY A 94 12.65 2.84 -3.17
N VAL A 95 11.52 3.40 -2.74
CA VAL A 95 10.53 2.73 -1.87
C VAL A 95 9.43 2.08 -2.69
N TYR A 96 9.08 2.64 -3.84
CA TYR A 96 7.96 2.20 -4.67
C TYR A 96 8.32 2.02 -6.14
N TYR A 97 7.65 1.08 -6.81
CA TYR A 97 7.64 0.98 -8.25
C TYR A 97 6.93 2.18 -8.87
N TRP A 98 7.51 2.69 -9.94
CA TRP A 98 7.15 3.94 -10.57
C TRP A 98 7.08 3.80 -12.09
N CYS A 99 6.18 4.55 -12.72
CA CYS A 99 6.17 4.72 -14.16
C CYS A 99 6.04 6.19 -14.55
N ARG A 100 6.39 6.48 -15.81
CA ARG A 100 6.10 7.78 -16.41
C ARG A 100 4.60 8.07 -16.28
N LYS A 101 4.26 9.35 -16.11
CA LYS A 101 2.87 9.83 -16.07
C LYS A 101 2.11 9.30 -17.28
N ARG A 102 1.06 8.52 -17.02
CA ARG A 102 0.15 7.96 -18.03
C ARG A 102 -1.12 8.79 -18.15
N SER A 103 -1.72 8.82 -19.32
CA SER A 103 -3.07 9.39 -19.48
C SER A 103 -4.14 8.34 -19.11
N LEU A 104 -5.34 8.79 -18.73
CA LEU A 104 -6.43 7.86 -18.38
C LEU A 104 -6.79 6.94 -19.56
N SER A 105 -6.77 7.46 -20.78
CA SER A 105 -7.04 6.72 -22.01
C SER A 105 -6.06 5.57 -22.28
N GLU A 106 -4.81 5.68 -21.79
CA GLU A 106 -3.79 4.60 -21.88
C GLU A 106 -4.03 3.49 -20.84
N ALA A 107 -4.87 3.73 -19.82
CA ALA A 107 -5.12 2.79 -18.73
C ALA A 107 -6.52 2.14 -18.81
N ILE A 108 -7.39 2.60 -19.70
CA ILE A 108 -8.72 2.01 -19.92
C ILE A 108 -8.57 0.72 -20.75
N LEU A 109 -9.18 -0.35 -20.25
CA LEU A 109 -9.27 -1.64 -20.94
C LEU A 109 -10.41 -1.66 -21.97
N PRO A 110 -10.35 -2.57 -22.97
CA PRO A 110 -11.47 -2.84 -23.85
C PRO A 110 -12.74 -3.13 -23.05
N ASN A 111 -13.80 -2.36 -23.34
CA ASN A 111 -15.01 -2.33 -22.54
C ASN A 111 -16.26 -2.33 -23.42
N ASN A 112 -17.42 -2.50 -22.79
CA ASN A 112 -18.72 -2.53 -23.46
C ASN A 112 -19.48 -1.19 -23.39
N ARG A 113 -18.81 -0.08 -23.02
CA ARG A 113 -19.43 1.22 -22.74
C ARG A 113 -19.17 2.28 -23.80
N ASN A 114 -18.73 1.91 -25.00
CA ASN A 114 -18.33 2.85 -26.07
C ASN A 114 -17.26 3.86 -25.62
N ILE A 115 -16.44 3.50 -24.63
CA ILE A 115 -15.32 4.34 -24.17
C ILE A 115 -14.06 3.83 -24.87
N GLU A 116 -13.35 4.74 -25.55
CA GLU A 116 -12.15 4.40 -26.30
C GLU A 116 -11.05 3.83 -25.39
N SER A 117 -10.50 2.69 -25.80
CA SER A 117 -9.37 2.00 -25.16
C SER A 117 -8.19 2.01 -26.12
N GLN A 118 -7.02 2.43 -25.64
CA GLN A 118 -5.78 2.31 -26.41
C GLN A 118 -5.13 0.93 -26.27
N ILE A 119 -5.57 0.13 -25.30
CA ILE A 119 -5.08 -1.22 -25.05
C ILE A 119 -5.72 -2.18 -26.05
N SER A 120 -4.90 -2.98 -26.72
CA SER A 120 -5.38 -4.01 -27.66
C SER A 120 -6.04 -5.18 -26.91
N GLU A 121 -6.96 -5.90 -27.56
CA GLU A 121 -7.61 -7.07 -26.96
C GLU A 121 -6.62 -8.16 -26.52
N VAL A 122 -5.55 -8.37 -27.30
CA VAL A 122 -4.51 -9.37 -27.00
C VAL A 122 -3.73 -8.99 -25.74
N GLU A 123 -3.43 -7.71 -25.57
CA GLU A 123 -2.76 -7.19 -24.37
C GLU A 123 -3.68 -7.25 -23.15
N ALA A 124 -4.95 -6.88 -23.31
CA ALA A 124 -5.96 -6.97 -22.25
C ALA A 124 -6.11 -8.41 -21.72
N ILE A 125 -6.09 -9.42 -22.60
CA ILE A 125 -6.16 -10.83 -22.18
C ILE A 125 -4.97 -11.23 -21.29
N LYS A 126 -3.78 -10.66 -21.50
CA LYS A 126 -2.61 -10.91 -20.65
C LYS A 126 -2.73 -10.19 -19.30
N ILE A 127 -3.18 -8.94 -19.31
CA ILE A 127 -3.39 -8.12 -18.10
C ILE A 127 -4.46 -8.77 -17.20
N LEU A 128 -5.52 -9.31 -17.78
CA LEU A 128 -6.67 -9.88 -17.08
C LEU A 128 -6.43 -11.34 -16.60
N GLN A 129 -5.19 -11.71 -16.29
CA GLN A 129 -4.80 -13.01 -15.72
C GLN A 129 -4.01 -12.80 -14.43
N ASN A 130 -4.38 -13.52 -13.35
CA ASN A 130 -3.73 -13.42 -12.04
C ASN A 130 -3.62 -11.97 -11.53
N HIS A 131 -4.71 -11.22 -11.70
CA HIS A 131 -4.78 -9.80 -11.38
C HIS A 131 -5.61 -9.54 -10.12
N ILE A 132 -5.48 -8.34 -9.56
CA ILE A 132 -6.30 -7.84 -8.47
C ILE A 132 -7.48 -7.10 -9.09
N LEU A 133 -8.70 -7.56 -8.84
CA LEU A 133 -9.91 -6.87 -9.29
C LEU A 133 -10.50 -6.08 -8.13
N VAL A 134 -10.57 -4.76 -8.26
CA VAL A 134 -11.19 -3.87 -7.28
C VAL A 134 -12.54 -3.41 -7.81
N CYS A 135 -13.60 -3.97 -7.26
CA CYS A 135 -14.99 -3.61 -7.51
C CYS A 135 -15.35 -2.39 -6.67
N LEU A 136 -15.31 -1.19 -7.28
CA LEU A 136 -15.70 0.04 -6.60
C LEU A 136 -17.14 0.39 -6.95
N LEU A 137 -17.99 0.37 -5.93
CA LEU A 137 -19.39 0.78 -6.01
C LEU A 137 -19.47 2.21 -5.49
N ALA A 138 -19.28 3.18 -6.39
CA ALA A 138 -19.26 4.59 -6.04
C ALA A 138 -20.44 5.32 -6.70
N ASP A 139 -21.24 6.01 -5.89
CA ASP A 139 -22.28 6.92 -6.35
C ASP A 139 -21.69 8.11 -7.12
N LYS A 140 -22.49 8.77 -7.97
CA LYS A 140 -22.03 9.91 -8.80
C LYS A 140 -21.43 11.07 -8.01
N LYS A 141 -21.83 11.23 -6.76
CA LYS A 141 -21.37 12.28 -5.84
C LYS A 141 -20.67 11.69 -4.63
N ALA A 142 -20.23 10.45 -4.71
CA ALA A 142 -19.45 9.82 -3.66
C ALA A 142 -18.18 10.65 -3.38
N PRO A 143 -17.76 10.74 -2.11
CA PRO A 143 -16.49 11.36 -1.77
C PRO A 143 -15.32 10.58 -2.39
N ARG A 144 -14.19 11.26 -2.55
CA ARG A 144 -12.95 10.62 -2.99
C ARG A 144 -12.49 9.63 -1.92
N LEU A 145 -12.15 8.41 -2.36
CA LEU A 145 -11.67 7.34 -1.49
C LEU A 145 -10.17 7.47 -1.22
N GLY A 146 -9.42 8.08 -2.15
CA GLY A 146 -7.97 8.16 -2.08
C GLY A 146 -7.32 6.84 -2.48
N LEU A 147 -7.61 6.38 -3.71
CA LEU A 147 -7.16 5.10 -4.26
C LEU A 147 -5.64 4.92 -4.24
N ARG A 148 -4.87 6.02 -4.19
CA ARG A 148 -3.42 5.99 -3.97
C ARG A 148 -3.05 5.18 -2.73
N SER A 149 -3.78 5.33 -1.62
CA SER A 149 -3.51 4.61 -0.37
C SER A 149 -3.68 3.10 -0.51
N PHE A 150 -4.57 2.65 -1.42
CA PHE A 150 -4.77 1.24 -1.73
C PHE A 150 -3.65 0.69 -2.64
N VAL A 151 -3.25 1.47 -3.65
CA VAL A 151 -2.24 1.05 -4.63
C VAL A 151 -0.82 1.06 -4.05
N LEU A 152 -0.52 2.03 -3.18
CA LEU A 152 0.83 2.30 -2.67
C LEU A 152 1.51 1.06 -2.05
N PRO A 153 0.89 0.30 -1.12
CA PRO A 153 1.50 -0.91 -0.56
C PRO A 153 1.77 -2.00 -1.60
N LEU A 154 0.87 -2.13 -2.57
CA LEU A 154 0.91 -3.14 -3.64
C LEU A 154 1.93 -2.80 -4.74
N ARG A 155 2.61 -1.66 -4.61
CA ARG A 155 3.70 -1.22 -5.47
C ARG A 155 4.97 -0.95 -4.67
N ALA A 156 5.08 -1.44 -3.44
CA ALA A 156 6.29 -1.30 -2.64
C ALA A 156 7.44 -2.13 -3.23
N SER A 157 8.66 -1.58 -3.24
CA SER A 157 9.85 -2.20 -3.84
C SER A 157 10.42 -3.37 -3.03
N ASN A 158 9.87 -3.64 -1.84
CA ASN A 158 10.15 -4.88 -1.13
C ASN A 158 9.49 -6.09 -1.81
N LEU A 159 8.39 -5.90 -2.54
CA LEU A 159 7.79 -6.95 -3.36
C LEU A 159 8.69 -7.25 -4.57
N PRO A 160 8.98 -8.53 -4.86
CA PRO A 160 9.67 -8.90 -6.10
C PRO A 160 8.87 -8.46 -7.32
N ALA A 161 9.55 -8.00 -8.36
CA ALA A 161 8.92 -7.58 -9.62
C ALA A 161 8.00 -8.65 -10.22
N SER A 162 8.37 -9.93 -10.10
CA SER A 162 7.56 -11.06 -10.57
C SER A 162 6.26 -11.29 -9.79
N GLN A 163 6.12 -10.68 -8.62
CA GLN A 163 4.93 -10.78 -7.75
C GLN A 163 4.05 -9.53 -7.82
N ILE A 164 4.48 -8.48 -8.52
CA ILE A 164 3.62 -7.35 -8.84
C ILE A 164 2.51 -7.85 -9.75
N ARG A 165 1.27 -7.63 -9.33
CA ARG A 165 0.08 -8.00 -10.08
C ARG A 165 -0.59 -6.74 -10.64
N PRO A 166 -1.17 -6.81 -11.85
CA PRO A 166 -2.04 -5.76 -12.35
C PRO A 166 -3.20 -5.51 -11.40
N ILE A 167 -3.54 -4.24 -11.18
CA ILE A 167 -4.72 -3.82 -10.43
C ILE A 167 -5.71 -3.25 -11.43
N ILE A 168 -6.91 -3.85 -11.49
CA ILE A 168 -8.00 -3.39 -12.33
C ILE A 168 -9.11 -2.86 -11.45
N PHE A 169 -9.45 -1.59 -11.61
CA PHE A 169 -10.62 -1.01 -10.96
C PHE A 169 -11.83 -1.11 -11.91
N LEU A 170 -12.88 -1.79 -11.46
CA LEU A 170 -14.18 -1.85 -12.11
C LEU A 170 -15.10 -0.82 -11.48
N THR A 171 -15.34 0.28 -12.19
CA THR A 171 -16.11 1.44 -11.69
C THR A 171 -16.63 2.32 -12.83
N SER A 172 -17.37 3.38 -12.49
CA SER A 172 -17.81 4.39 -13.43
C SER A 172 -16.63 5.23 -13.95
N HIS A 173 -16.70 5.66 -15.21
CA HIS A 173 -15.66 6.51 -15.80
C HIS A 173 -15.57 7.88 -15.12
N GLU A 174 -16.71 8.42 -14.67
CA GLU A 174 -16.81 9.71 -13.99
C GLU A 174 -16.00 9.69 -12.69
N PHE A 175 -16.23 8.71 -11.81
CA PHE A 175 -15.54 8.60 -10.53
C PHE A 175 -14.02 8.49 -10.70
N ILE A 176 -13.57 7.61 -11.60
CA ILE A 176 -12.12 7.41 -11.76
C ILE A 176 -11.41 8.62 -12.39
N SER A 177 -12.11 9.37 -13.25
CA SER A 177 -11.52 10.55 -13.88
C SER A 177 -11.08 11.60 -12.87
N GLU A 178 -11.75 11.69 -11.72
CA GLU A 178 -11.40 12.62 -10.65
C GLU A 178 -10.19 12.16 -9.82
N GLU A 179 -10.04 10.86 -9.59
CA GLU A 179 -8.94 10.29 -8.79
C GLU A 179 -7.69 9.93 -9.61
N TRP A 180 -7.78 9.91 -10.94
CA TRP A 180 -6.70 9.43 -11.80
C TRP A 180 -5.36 10.13 -11.54
N HIS A 181 -5.38 11.43 -11.26
CA HIS A 181 -4.19 12.23 -11.00
C HIS A 181 -3.30 11.68 -9.86
N GLU A 182 -3.85 10.92 -8.92
CA GLU A 182 -3.08 10.29 -7.84
C GLU A 182 -2.46 8.95 -8.25
N LEU A 183 -2.91 8.37 -9.38
CA LEU A 183 -2.56 7.03 -9.85
C LEU A 183 -1.67 7.00 -11.10
N GLU A 184 -1.53 8.14 -11.79
CA GLU A 184 -0.83 8.28 -13.08
C GLU A 184 0.61 7.74 -13.12
N ASN A 185 1.27 7.68 -11.95
CA ASN A 185 2.67 7.30 -11.79
C ASN A 185 2.89 5.88 -11.29
N PHE A 186 1.84 5.08 -11.12
CA PHE A 186 1.97 3.67 -10.75
C PHE A 186 1.92 2.75 -11.97
N PRO A 187 2.82 1.76 -12.06
CA PRO A 187 2.78 0.76 -13.12
C PRO A 187 1.63 -0.23 -12.92
N GLU A 188 1.21 -0.85 -14.02
CA GLU A 188 0.21 -1.92 -14.05
C GLU A 188 -1.12 -1.59 -13.34
N ILE A 189 -1.55 -0.32 -13.43
CA ILE A 189 -2.88 0.12 -13.00
C ILE A 189 -3.75 0.31 -14.22
N TYR A 190 -4.94 -0.28 -14.20
CA TYR A 190 -5.91 -0.29 -15.30
C TYR A 190 -7.34 -0.10 -14.81
N PHE A 191 -8.23 0.30 -15.72
CA PHE A 191 -9.63 0.56 -15.43
C PHE A 191 -10.53 -0.16 -16.41
N LEU A 192 -11.59 -0.75 -15.89
CA LEU A 192 -12.67 -1.27 -16.69
C LEU A 192 -13.93 -0.44 -16.41
N PRO A 193 -14.34 0.45 -17.33
CA PRO A 193 -15.57 1.20 -17.19
C PRO A 193 -16.78 0.27 -17.14
N GLY A 194 -17.53 0.31 -16.04
CA GLY A 194 -18.67 -0.59 -15.85
C GLY A 194 -19.24 -0.52 -14.43
N SER A 195 -20.12 -1.47 -14.13
CA SER A 195 -20.70 -1.63 -12.79
C SER A 195 -20.34 -3.01 -12.23
N PRO A 196 -19.79 -3.10 -11.00
CA PRO A 196 -19.57 -4.38 -10.33
C PRO A 196 -20.83 -5.22 -10.09
N LEU A 197 -22.02 -4.62 -10.14
CA LEU A 197 -23.30 -5.35 -10.03
C LEU A 197 -23.68 -6.05 -11.34
N SER A 198 -23.12 -5.61 -12.47
CA SER A 198 -23.33 -6.22 -13.78
C SER A 198 -22.47 -7.47 -13.94
N ARG A 199 -23.10 -8.64 -13.99
CA ARG A 199 -22.38 -9.91 -14.29
C ARG A 199 -21.62 -9.83 -15.61
N ARG A 200 -22.15 -9.11 -16.61
CA ARG A 200 -21.47 -8.92 -17.90
C ARG A 200 -20.13 -8.23 -17.71
N ASP A 201 -20.08 -7.19 -16.87
CA ASP A 201 -18.87 -6.41 -16.64
C ASP A 201 -17.85 -7.22 -15.82
N LEU A 202 -18.31 -8.02 -14.85
CA LEU A 202 -17.47 -8.99 -14.12
C LEU A 202 -16.85 -10.06 -15.05
N TRP A 203 -17.61 -10.54 -16.04
CA TRP A 203 -17.10 -11.50 -17.02
C TRP A 203 -16.08 -10.86 -17.98
N ILE A 204 -16.28 -9.61 -18.39
CA ILE A 204 -15.28 -8.86 -19.17
C ILE A 204 -14.01 -8.66 -18.36
N ALA A 205 -14.13 -8.41 -17.05
CA ALA A 205 -13.01 -8.37 -16.12
C ALA A 205 -12.32 -9.73 -15.90
N ARG A 206 -12.81 -10.81 -16.52
CA ARG A 206 -12.34 -12.19 -16.31
C ARG A 206 -12.25 -12.57 -14.84
N ILE A 207 -13.30 -12.29 -14.08
CA ILE A 207 -13.35 -12.52 -12.63
C ILE A 207 -12.92 -13.95 -12.22
N GLN A 208 -13.14 -14.95 -13.08
CA GLN A 208 -12.71 -16.32 -12.83
C GLN A 208 -11.18 -16.49 -12.70
N LEU A 209 -10.38 -15.56 -13.24
CA LEU A 209 -8.91 -15.61 -13.28
C LEU A 209 -8.24 -14.63 -12.30
N VAL A 210 -9.01 -13.99 -11.41
CA VAL A 210 -8.46 -13.05 -10.42
C VAL A 210 -7.65 -13.78 -9.37
N SER A 211 -6.58 -13.12 -8.90
CA SER A 211 -5.88 -13.53 -7.68
C SER A 211 -6.73 -13.24 -6.46
N VAL A 212 -7.25 -12.02 -6.37
CA VAL A 212 -8.18 -11.58 -5.32
C VAL A 212 -9.13 -10.55 -5.91
N CYS A 213 -10.38 -10.58 -5.45
CA CYS A 213 -11.38 -9.56 -5.70
C CYS A 213 -11.62 -8.75 -4.41
N VAL A 214 -11.62 -7.43 -4.52
CA VAL A 214 -11.89 -6.52 -3.40
C VAL A 214 -13.16 -5.73 -3.73
N VAL A 215 -14.15 -5.74 -2.84
CA VAL A 215 -15.40 -5.00 -3.00
C VAL A 215 -15.42 -3.86 -2.00
N ILE A 216 -15.60 -2.64 -2.51
CA ILE A 216 -15.67 -1.41 -1.70
C ILE A 216 -16.91 -0.63 -2.11
N GLY A 217 -17.80 -0.39 -1.14
CA GLY A 217 -18.93 0.52 -1.29
C GLY A 217 -18.56 1.93 -0.85
N VAL A 218 -18.90 2.94 -1.65
CA VAL A 218 -18.75 4.36 -1.33
C VAL A 218 -20.08 5.06 -1.61
N SER A 219 -20.82 5.35 -0.55
CA SER A 219 -22.12 6.03 -0.65
C SER A 219 -21.97 7.54 -0.62
N GLU A 220 -22.88 8.25 -1.31
CA GLU A 220 -22.97 9.72 -1.32
C GLU A 220 -23.17 10.33 0.08
N THR A 221 -23.97 9.68 0.94
CA THR A 221 -24.34 10.20 2.25
C THR A 221 -24.18 9.17 3.35
N VAL A 222 -23.42 9.51 4.40
CA VAL A 222 -23.36 8.72 5.64
C VAL A 222 -24.71 8.76 6.39
N GLN A 223 -25.52 9.79 6.16
CA GLN A 223 -26.86 9.91 6.72
C GLN A 223 -27.87 9.15 5.86
N VAL A 224 -28.00 7.86 6.11
CA VAL A 224 -29.11 7.03 5.62
C VAL A 224 -30.10 6.86 6.77
N ASP A 225 -31.40 6.89 6.48
CA ASP A 225 -32.46 6.70 7.49
C ASP A 225 -32.31 5.37 8.26
N ASP A 226 -31.79 4.36 7.56
CA ASP A 226 -31.45 3.05 8.10
C ASP A 226 -29.94 2.75 7.90
N PRO A 227 -29.13 2.74 8.97
CA PRO A 227 -27.71 2.39 8.90
C PRO A 227 -27.43 1.00 8.31
N TYR A 228 -28.35 0.04 8.41
CA TYR A 228 -28.18 -1.29 7.83
C TYR A 228 -28.14 -1.25 6.30
N MET A 229 -28.70 -0.20 5.68
CA MET A 229 -28.75 -0.06 4.23
C MET A 229 -27.48 0.52 3.61
N LEU A 230 -26.49 0.92 4.42
CA LEU A 230 -25.22 1.47 3.94
C LEU A 230 -24.43 0.48 3.07
N ASP A 231 -24.42 -0.79 3.46
CA ASP A 231 -23.61 -1.84 2.82
C ASP A 231 -24.37 -2.63 1.74
N LYS A 232 -25.61 -2.23 1.41
CA LYS A 232 -26.49 -3.02 0.53
C LYS A 232 -25.81 -3.38 -0.80
N GLU A 233 -25.08 -2.45 -1.41
CA GLU A 233 -24.45 -2.68 -2.71
C GLU A 233 -23.21 -3.58 -2.59
N ALA A 234 -22.41 -3.39 -1.54
CA ALA A 234 -21.22 -4.19 -1.29
C ALA A 234 -21.59 -5.66 -1.01
N ILE A 235 -22.63 -5.88 -0.19
CA ILE A 235 -23.17 -7.22 0.10
C ILE A 235 -23.75 -7.84 -1.16
N LEU A 236 -24.61 -7.11 -1.91
CA LEU A 236 -25.20 -7.62 -3.15
C LEU A 236 -24.13 -7.98 -4.19
N CYS A 237 -23.09 -7.16 -4.35
CA CYS A 237 -21.97 -7.45 -5.25
C CYS A 237 -21.24 -8.72 -4.81
N SER A 238 -20.95 -8.85 -3.51
CA SER A 238 -20.27 -10.02 -2.93
C SER A 238 -21.06 -11.31 -3.16
N LEU A 239 -22.36 -11.30 -2.87
CA LEU A 239 -23.26 -12.43 -3.11
C LEU A 239 -23.41 -12.74 -4.60
N ASN A 240 -23.46 -11.71 -5.44
CA ASN A 240 -23.53 -11.86 -6.89
C ASN A 240 -22.28 -12.58 -7.45
N ILE A 241 -21.09 -12.21 -6.98
CA ILE A 241 -19.82 -12.86 -7.33
C ILE A 241 -19.83 -14.31 -6.89
N ARG A 242 -20.18 -14.59 -5.62
CA ARG A 242 -20.25 -15.96 -5.08
C ARG A 242 -21.23 -16.85 -5.85
N ALA A 243 -22.35 -16.29 -6.29
CA ALA A 243 -23.39 -16.99 -7.04
C ALA A 243 -23.04 -17.27 -8.51
N LEU A 244 -21.89 -16.80 -9.02
CA LEU A 244 -21.46 -17.10 -10.38
C LEU A 244 -21.19 -18.60 -10.56
N LYS A 245 -21.67 -19.17 -11.67
CA LYS A 245 -21.34 -20.53 -12.08
C LYS A 245 -20.34 -20.45 -13.22
N ILE A 246 -19.18 -21.09 -13.07
CA ILE A 246 -18.12 -21.04 -14.08
C ILE A 246 -18.28 -22.27 -14.99
N PRO A 247 -18.66 -22.09 -16.27
CA PRO A 247 -18.88 -23.20 -17.17
C PRO A 247 -17.57 -23.94 -17.43
N PRO A 248 -17.58 -25.27 -17.63
CA PRO A 248 -16.38 -26.09 -17.84
C PRO A 248 -15.44 -25.56 -18.92
N SER A 249 -15.98 -24.99 -20.01
CA SER A 249 -15.23 -24.43 -21.13
C SER A 249 -14.39 -23.19 -20.78
N LEU A 250 -14.70 -22.51 -19.68
CA LEU A 250 -14.00 -21.30 -19.22
C LEU A 250 -13.11 -21.57 -18.00
N ARG A 251 -13.05 -22.81 -17.52
CA ARG A 251 -12.21 -23.19 -16.38
C ARG A 251 -10.76 -23.23 -16.85
N GLN A 252 -9.96 -22.35 -16.30
CA GLN A 252 -8.56 -22.21 -16.67
C GLN A 252 -7.72 -22.13 -15.40
N SER A 253 -6.66 -22.95 -15.34
CA SER A 253 -5.58 -22.75 -14.38
C SER A 253 -4.66 -21.65 -14.91
N VAL A 254 -4.39 -20.63 -14.08
CA VAL A 254 -3.57 -19.47 -14.49
C VAL A 254 -2.14 -19.60 -13.96
N SER A 255 -1.97 -20.22 -12.80
CA SER A 255 -0.69 -20.48 -12.14
C SER A 255 -0.83 -21.66 -11.17
N ASP A 256 0.28 -22.13 -10.61
CA ASP A 256 0.26 -23.13 -9.52
C ASP A 256 -0.65 -22.71 -8.36
N ASP A 257 -0.79 -21.39 -8.14
CA ASP A 257 -1.59 -20.80 -7.07
C ASP A 257 -3.08 -20.60 -7.43
N ILE A 258 -3.43 -20.57 -8.73
CA ILE A 258 -4.81 -20.34 -9.19
C ILE A 258 -5.30 -21.57 -9.94
N ALA A 259 -5.85 -22.51 -9.19
CA ALA A 259 -6.54 -23.67 -9.71
C ALA A 259 -7.77 -23.28 -10.56
N ALA A 260 -8.15 -24.18 -11.46
CA ALA A 260 -9.30 -23.98 -12.33
C ALA A 260 -10.60 -23.98 -11.51
N ARG A 261 -11.23 -22.80 -11.38
CA ARG A 261 -12.42 -22.62 -10.54
C ARG A 261 -13.69 -23.12 -11.21
N SER A 262 -14.58 -23.72 -10.43
CA SER A 262 -15.88 -24.22 -10.89
C SER A 262 -17.05 -23.29 -10.52
N SER A 263 -16.87 -22.50 -9.47
CA SER A 263 -17.88 -21.63 -8.87
C SER A 263 -17.26 -20.29 -8.45
N GLY A 264 -18.08 -19.24 -8.44
CA GLY A 264 -17.71 -17.93 -7.89
C GLY A 264 -17.41 -17.95 -6.39
N ALA A 265 -17.93 -18.94 -5.66
CA ALA A 265 -17.63 -19.15 -4.25
C ALA A 265 -16.15 -19.50 -3.98
N GLU A 266 -15.41 -19.98 -4.99
CA GLU A 266 -13.98 -20.31 -4.91
C GLU A 266 -13.08 -19.08 -5.17
N ILE A 267 -13.67 -17.93 -5.50
CA ILE A 267 -12.93 -16.69 -5.77
C ILE A 267 -12.56 -16.03 -4.43
N PRO A 268 -11.27 -15.77 -4.16
CA PRO A 268 -10.85 -15.01 -2.99
C PRO A 268 -11.45 -13.61 -3.04
N LEU A 269 -12.28 -13.29 -2.05
CA LEU A 269 -13.09 -12.08 -2.01
C LEU A 269 -12.90 -11.40 -0.65
N LEU A 270 -12.58 -10.11 -0.68
CA LEU A 270 -12.54 -9.26 0.50
C LEU A 270 -13.56 -8.12 0.33
N THR A 271 -14.48 -7.99 1.27
CA THR A 271 -15.54 -6.98 1.25
C THR A 271 -15.34 -5.99 2.38
N ALA A 272 -15.23 -4.70 2.06
CA ALA A 272 -15.26 -3.64 3.05
C ALA A 272 -16.72 -3.36 3.45
N LEU A 273 -16.99 -3.33 4.76
CA LEU A 273 -18.29 -2.96 5.31
C LEU A 273 -18.16 -1.72 6.20
N CYS A 274 -19.18 -0.87 6.15
CA CYS A 274 -19.35 0.27 7.04
C CYS A 274 -19.95 -0.16 8.38
N MET A 275 -20.93 -1.09 8.37
CA MET A 275 -21.63 -1.52 9.57
C MET A 275 -21.26 -2.96 9.95
N ASP A 276 -20.81 -3.15 11.20
CA ASP A 276 -20.39 -4.45 11.72
C ASP A 276 -21.52 -5.48 11.72
N SER A 277 -22.72 -5.03 12.08
CA SER A 277 -23.90 -5.90 12.16
C SER A 277 -24.28 -6.50 10.81
N ASN A 278 -23.85 -5.93 9.68
CA ASN A 278 -24.15 -6.45 8.35
C ASN A 278 -23.29 -7.65 7.92
N ILE A 279 -22.27 -8.01 8.70
CA ILE A 279 -21.31 -9.07 8.34
C ILE A 279 -21.97 -10.43 8.10
N HIS A 280 -23.05 -10.73 8.83
CA HIS A 280 -23.79 -11.99 8.72
C HIS A 280 -24.40 -12.23 7.33
N PHE A 281 -24.65 -11.16 6.55
CA PHE A 281 -25.18 -11.29 5.20
C PHE A 281 -24.17 -11.83 4.18
N LEU A 282 -22.87 -11.85 4.51
CA LEU A 282 -21.83 -12.33 3.59
C LEU A 282 -21.73 -13.85 3.51
N ASP A 283 -22.14 -14.57 4.55
CA ASP A 283 -22.14 -16.03 4.58
C ASP A 283 -23.52 -16.58 4.95
N PRO A 284 -24.35 -16.95 3.97
CA PRO A 284 -25.72 -17.42 4.24
C PRO A 284 -25.77 -18.76 4.99
N ASP A 285 -24.66 -19.51 5.03
CA ASP A 285 -24.56 -20.78 5.75
C ASP A 285 -24.24 -20.58 7.26
N ASP A 286 -23.91 -19.35 7.67
CA ASP A 286 -23.59 -19.00 9.06
C ASP A 286 -24.84 -18.62 9.87
N PHE A 287 -25.60 -19.65 10.28
CA PHE A 287 -26.83 -19.49 11.06
C PHE A 287 -26.60 -18.99 12.50
N GLU A 288 -25.38 -19.10 13.03
CA GLU A 288 -25.05 -18.70 14.41
C GLU A 288 -24.85 -17.18 14.51
N THR A 289 -24.27 -16.55 13.48
CA THR A 289 -24.02 -15.09 13.44
C THR A 289 -25.31 -14.25 13.28
N GLY A 290 -26.44 -14.86 12.92
CA GLY A 290 -27.75 -14.20 12.96
C GLY A 290 -28.26 -13.88 14.38
N LYS A 291 -27.59 -14.37 15.42
CA LYS A 291 -27.84 -13.99 16.82
C LYS A 291 -27.01 -12.74 17.10
N ALA A 292 -27.67 -11.59 17.20
CA ALA A 292 -27.10 -10.23 17.25
C ALA A 292 -26.07 -9.92 18.38
N ASP A 293 -25.65 -10.93 19.16
CA ASP A 293 -24.77 -10.79 20.31
C ASP A 293 -23.35 -11.34 20.08
N ILE A 294 -23.01 -11.80 18.87
CA ILE A 294 -21.67 -12.30 18.55
C ILE A 294 -20.77 -11.14 18.10
N ASP A 295 -19.64 -10.97 18.77
CA ASP A 295 -18.62 -10.01 18.36
C ASP A 295 -18.10 -10.30 16.95
N ILE A 296 -17.83 -9.23 16.20
CA ILE A 296 -17.44 -9.35 14.78
C ILE A 296 -16.25 -10.27 14.54
N PHE A 297 -15.27 -10.28 15.46
CA PHE A 297 -14.05 -11.07 15.33
C PHE A 297 -14.26 -12.57 15.49
N LEU A 298 -15.42 -13.00 16.00
CA LEU A 298 -15.80 -14.41 16.13
C LEU A 298 -16.61 -14.91 14.93
N THR A 299 -17.00 -14.03 14.01
CA THR A 299 -17.80 -14.39 12.85
C THR A 299 -16.95 -15.08 11.77
N ILE A 300 -17.56 -16.01 11.02
CA ILE A 300 -16.87 -16.75 9.96
C ILE A 300 -16.31 -15.82 8.88
N PRO A 301 -17.05 -14.82 8.36
CA PRO A 301 -16.53 -13.93 7.32
C PRO A 301 -15.30 -13.14 7.79
N PHE A 302 -15.27 -12.71 9.05
CA PHE A 302 -14.11 -12.01 9.61
C PHE A 302 -12.92 -12.96 9.78
N ALA A 303 -13.12 -14.10 10.43
CA ALA A 303 -12.06 -15.07 10.73
C ALA A 303 -11.39 -15.63 9.46
N ARG A 304 -12.14 -15.75 8.37
CA ARG A 304 -11.63 -16.17 7.05
C ARG A 304 -10.98 -15.04 6.25
N GLY A 305 -11.02 -13.81 6.73
CA GLY A 305 -10.51 -12.63 6.02
C GLY A 305 -11.36 -12.24 4.80
N LEU A 306 -12.65 -12.54 4.81
CA LEU A 306 -13.60 -12.20 3.75
C LEU A 306 -14.23 -10.82 3.94
N ALA A 307 -14.23 -10.32 5.17
CA ALA A 307 -14.82 -9.05 5.55
C ALA A 307 -13.80 -8.18 6.30
N PHE A 308 -13.85 -6.87 6.07
CA PHE A 308 -13.10 -5.89 6.82
C PHE A 308 -14.02 -4.72 7.17
N THR A 309 -13.99 -4.26 8.42
CA THR A 309 -14.82 -3.14 8.87
C THR A 309 -13.98 -2.05 9.50
N GLY A 310 -14.48 -0.81 9.44
CA GLY A 310 -13.77 0.35 9.97
C GLY A 310 -13.62 0.32 11.49
N SER A 311 -14.56 -0.29 12.22
CA SER A 311 -14.57 -0.33 13.68
C SER A 311 -13.34 -1.01 14.29
N VAL A 312 -12.74 -1.95 13.57
CA VAL A 312 -11.51 -2.63 13.98
C VAL A 312 -10.35 -1.64 14.12
N LEU A 313 -10.38 -0.52 13.37
CA LEU A 313 -9.39 0.53 13.45
C LEU A 313 -9.57 1.43 14.68
N ASP A 314 -10.72 1.44 15.34
CA ASP A 314 -10.94 2.22 16.58
C ASP A 314 -10.04 1.70 17.71
N ALA A 315 -9.77 0.40 17.73
CA ALA A 315 -8.81 -0.21 18.66
C ALA A 315 -7.37 0.32 18.47
N LEU A 316 -7.04 0.81 17.27
CA LEU A 316 -5.73 1.41 17.02
C LEU A 316 -5.55 2.74 17.74
N VAL A 317 -6.63 3.47 18.05
CA VAL A 317 -6.55 4.72 18.82
C VAL A 317 -6.03 4.46 20.22
N SER A 318 -6.58 3.44 20.89
CA SER A 318 -6.11 2.99 22.20
C SER A 318 -4.65 2.50 22.12
N THR A 319 -4.33 1.71 21.09
CA THR A 319 -2.98 1.21 20.87
C THR A 319 -1.96 2.35 20.70
N ALA A 320 -2.32 3.39 19.94
CA ALA A 320 -1.49 4.57 19.71
C ALA A 320 -1.30 5.42 20.97
N TYR A 321 -2.30 5.44 21.86
CA TYR A 321 -2.20 6.13 23.14
C TYR A 321 -1.20 5.45 24.08
N PHE A 322 -1.24 4.12 24.19
CA PHE A 322 -0.35 3.37 25.09
C PHE A 322 1.07 3.20 24.54
N ASP A 323 1.23 2.94 23.25
CA ASP A 323 2.54 2.80 22.62
C ASP A 323 2.67 3.68 21.38
N ARG A 324 3.56 4.68 21.48
CA ARG A 324 3.89 5.60 20.39
C ARG A 324 4.55 4.89 19.20
N ASN A 325 5.24 3.77 19.43
CA ASN A 325 5.97 3.04 18.39
C ASN A 325 5.08 2.03 17.65
N ALA A 326 3.99 1.56 18.27
CA ALA A 326 3.10 0.58 17.66
C ALA A 326 2.53 1.07 16.32
N MET A 327 2.10 2.33 16.25
CA MET A 327 1.60 2.91 15.00
C MET A 327 2.68 3.04 13.93
N THR A 328 3.92 3.36 14.31
CA THR A 328 5.04 3.40 13.37
C THR A 328 5.31 2.01 12.79
N LEU A 329 5.26 0.96 13.62
CA LEU A 329 5.43 -0.42 13.18
C LEU A 329 4.30 -0.87 12.24
N ILE A 330 3.04 -0.65 12.62
CA ILE A 330 1.87 -1.01 11.81
C ILE A 330 1.92 -0.30 10.46
N ARG A 331 2.22 1.01 10.45
CA ARG A 331 2.34 1.78 9.21
C ARG A 331 3.47 1.24 8.34
N TYR A 332 4.64 0.93 8.91
CA TYR A 332 5.75 0.35 8.16
C TYR A 332 5.38 -0.99 7.52
N LEU A 333 4.68 -1.85 8.26
CA LEU A 333 4.26 -3.18 7.81
C LEU A 333 3.18 -3.10 6.72
N VAL A 334 2.16 -2.26 6.91
CA VAL A 334 1.01 -2.16 6.01
C VAL A 334 1.34 -1.36 4.75
N THR A 335 2.06 -0.24 4.85
CA THR A 335 2.30 0.66 3.71
C THR A 335 3.55 0.33 2.89
N GLY A 336 4.22 -0.79 3.22
CA GLY A 336 5.45 -1.21 2.54
C GLY A 336 6.62 -0.28 2.82
N GLY A 337 6.73 0.21 4.06
CA GLY A 337 7.87 0.98 4.53
C GLY A 337 7.81 2.50 4.36
N THR A 338 6.61 3.10 4.38
CA THR A 338 6.48 4.57 4.52
C THR A 338 7.17 5.01 5.81
N THR A 339 8.25 5.77 5.67
CA THR A 339 8.93 6.38 6.82
C THR A 339 8.35 7.78 7.07
N PRO A 340 8.44 8.34 8.29
CA PRO A 340 8.07 9.73 8.55
C PRO A 340 8.79 10.72 7.63
N VAL A 341 10.00 10.37 7.22
CA VAL A 341 10.81 11.13 6.24
C VAL A 341 10.14 11.18 4.86
N LEU A 342 9.49 10.09 4.45
CA LEU A 342 8.74 10.02 3.20
C LEU A 342 7.42 10.79 3.27
N GLU A 343 6.77 10.80 4.44
CA GLU A 343 5.59 11.64 4.69
C GLU A 343 5.92 13.13 4.62
N GLN A 344 7.06 13.51 5.21
CA GLN A 344 7.57 14.88 5.14
C GLN A 344 7.90 15.28 3.69
N TRP A 345 8.51 14.37 2.91
CA TRP A 345 8.70 14.56 1.47
C TRP A 345 7.37 14.80 0.73
N ALA A 346 6.36 13.96 1.00
CA ALA A 346 5.03 14.11 0.41
C ALA A 346 4.36 15.44 0.82
N ALA A 347 4.47 15.84 2.10
CA ALA A 347 3.91 17.08 2.64
C ALA A 347 4.49 18.32 1.95
N TYR A 348 5.75 18.28 1.53
CA TYR A 348 6.37 19.37 0.76
C TYR A 348 5.89 19.47 -0.69
N GLY A 349 5.03 18.55 -1.14
CA GLY A 349 4.61 18.40 -2.53
C GLY A 349 5.62 17.61 -3.36
N GLY A 350 6.50 16.84 -2.69
CA GLY A 350 7.38 15.89 -3.32
C GLY A 350 6.55 14.75 -3.92
N ASP A 351 6.55 14.65 -5.24
CA ASP A 351 5.90 13.55 -5.94
C ASP A 351 6.91 12.43 -6.22
N PHE A 352 6.41 11.25 -6.58
CA PHE A 352 7.29 10.16 -7.01
C PHE A 352 7.80 10.46 -8.42
N TYR A 353 9.11 10.68 -8.56
CA TYR A 353 9.76 11.00 -9.83
C TYR A 353 10.65 9.84 -10.30
N ASP A 354 11.00 9.87 -11.59
CA ASP A 354 12.05 9.01 -12.15
C ASP A 354 13.35 9.17 -11.34
N ASN A 355 14.13 8.10 -11.30
CA ASN A 355 15.42 8.02 -10.62
C ASN A 355 16.48 8.86 -11.35
N PHE A 356 16.31 10.18 -11.40
CA PHE A 356 17.35 11.09 -11.89
C PHE A 356 18.37 11.33 -10.79
N HIS A 357 19.62 10.96 -11.06
CA HIS A 357 20.75 11.52 -10.32
C HIS A 357 20.82 13.02 -10.63
N ILE A 358 20.55 13.86 -9.64
CA ILE A 358 20.65 15.30 -9.81
C ILE A 358 22.12 15.67 -9.72
N THR A 359 22.70 16.07 -10.84
CA THR A 359 24.14 16.38 -10.96
C THR A 359 24.50 17.83 -10.60
N ASP A 360 23.54 18.65 -10.15
CA ASP A 360 23.79 20.06 -9.82
C ASP A 360 24.44 20.17 -8.41
N THR A 361 25.59 20.84 -8.33
CA THR A 361 26.44 21.01 -7.13
C THR A 361 25.77 21.76 -5.97
N GLY A 362 24.63 22.41 -6.20
CA GLY A 362 23.81 23.06 -5.17
C GLY A 362 22.79 22.14 -4.49
N GLU A 363 22.74 20.86 -4.82
CA GLU A 363 21.73 19.89 -4.37
C GLU A 363 22.31 18.69 -3.60
N VAL A 364 23.55 18.84 -3.08
CA VAL A 364 24.24 17.80 -2.29
C VAL A 364 23.38 17.31 -1.11
N GLN A 365 22.70 18.22 -0.41
CA GLN A 365 21.81 17.87 0.72
C GLN A 365 20.61 17.01 0.28
N VAL A 366 20.06 17.25 -0.91
CA VAL A 366 18.95 16.45 -1.46
C VAL A 366 19.46 15.07 -1.88
N ASN A 367 20.63 15.01 -2.52
CA ASN A 367 21.24 13.74 -2.89
C ASN A 367 21.62 12.90 -1.66
N GLU A 368 22.11 13.53 -0.58
CA GLU A 368 22.41 12.85 0.69
C GLU A 368 21.14 12.34 1.38
N PHE A 369 20.06 13.13 1.37
CA PHE A 369 18.74 12.73 1.86
C PHE A 369 18.17 11.53 1.08
N LEU A 370 18.23 11.58 -0.25
CA LEU A 370 17.80 10.48 -1.12
C LEU A 370 18.66 9.23 -0.91
N ALA A 371 19.97 9.40 -0.73
CA ALA A 371 20.86 8.29 -0.39
C ALA A 371 20.48 7.67 0.96
N ALA A 372 20.10 8.47 1.96
CA ALA A 372 19.62 7.98 3.24
C ALA A 372 18.28 7.22 3.12
N LEU A 373 17.34 7.69 2.29
CA LEU A 373 16.09 6.98 1.98
C LEU A 373 16.32 5.63 1.28
N ARG A 374 17.35 5.55 0.43
CA ARG A 374 17.71 4.32 -0.29
C ARG A 374 18.44 3.30 0.59
N ARG A 375 19.11 3.76 1.65
CA ARG A 375 19.79 2.85 2.59
C ARG A 375 18.73 1.93 3.20
N ASN A 376 18.93 0.62 3.00
CA ASN A 376 18.09 -0.49 3.49
C ASN A 376 16.83 -0.85 2.68
N ASN A 377 16.54 -0.21 1.54
CA ASN A 377 15.35 -0.58 0.74
C ASN A 377 15.37 -2.04 0.25
N THR A 378 16.56 -2.63 0.04
CA THR A 378 16.77 -4.02 -0.39
C THR A 378 16.68 -5.06 0.73
N LYS A 379 16.55 -4.64 2.00
CA LYS A 379 16.53 -5.53 3.17
C LYS A 379 15.16 -5.58 3.87
N ARG A 380 14.13 -5.02 3.24
CA ARG A 380 12.80 -4.92 3.83
C ARG A 380 12.09 -6.27 3.73
N PRO A 381 11.49 -6.77 4.81
CA PRO A 381 10.76 -8.03 4.76
C PRO A 381 9.51 -7.91 3.88
N THR A 382 9.09 -9.03 3.32
CA THR A 382 7.82 -9.18 2.59
C THR A 382 6.88 -10.09 3.35
N ILE A 383 5.58 -9.77 3.29
CA ILE A 383 4.53 -10.64 3.81
C ILE A 383 4.09 -11.54 2.66
N ALA A 384 4.20 -12.85 2.84
CA ALA A 384 3.78 -13.84 1.86
C ALA A 384 3.19 -15.06 2.57
N GLN A 385 2.25 -15.72 1.89
CA GLN A 385 1.76 -17.03 2.28
C GLN A 385 2.61 -18.11 1.60
N LEU A 386 2.83 -19.21 2.29
CA LEU A 386 3.60 -20.35 1.79
C LEU A 386 2.71 -21.58 1.86
N SER A 387 2.51 -22.27 0.73
CA SER A 387 1.79 -23.53 0.71
C SER A 387 2.59 -24.59 1.46
N PHE A 388 1.94 -25.44 2.25
CA PHE A 388 2.60 -26.58 2.91
C PHE A 388 3.25 -27.55 1.91
N ASN A 389 2.82 -27.53 0.65
CA ASN A 389 3.39 -28.34 -0.42
C ASN A 389 4.58 -27.66 -1.12
N ASP A 390 5.03 -26.47 -0.68
CA ASP A 390 6.15 -25.78 -1.30
C ASP A 390 7.45 -26.59 -1.13
N PRO A 391 8.19 -26.87 -2.22
CA PRO A 391 9.44 -27.63 -2.15
C PRO A 391 10.52 -26.98 -1.25
N ARG A 392 10.44 -25.67 -1.01
CA ARG A 392 11.34 -24.96 -0.08
C ARG A 392 11.10 -25.39 1.37
N LEU A 393 9.86 -25.65 1.77
CA LEU A 393 9.54 -26.17 3.11
C LEU A 393 10.07 -27.59 3.29
N ALA A 394 9.90 -28.44 2.28
CA ALA A 394 10.39 -29.81 2.30
C ALA A 394 11.92 -29.87 2.53
N LYS A 395 12.68 -28.99 1.86
CA LYS A 395 14.14 -28.87 2.06
C LYS A 395 14.53 -28.42 3.47
N ILE A 396 13.74 -27.54 4.10
CA ILE A 396 13.98 -27.12 5.49
C ILE A 396 13.78 -28.30 6.46
N MET A 397 12.76 -29.13 6.21
CA MET A 397 12.50 -30.32 7.03
C MET A 397 13.61 -31.38 6.88
N GLU A 398 14.10 -31.63 5.66
CA GLU A 398 15.21 -32.58 5.42
C GLU A 398 16.51 -32.14 6.09
N ASN A 399 16.85 -30.84 6.03
CA ASN A 399 18.05 -30.29 6.67
C ASN A 399 17.98 -30.40 8.20
N ASN A 400 16.81 -30.20 8.80
CA ASN A 400 16.63 -30.36 10.25
C ASN A 400 16.61 -31.84 10.68
N GLY A 401 16.05 -32.73 9.85
CA GLY A 401 16.06 -34.18 10.11
C GLY A 401 17.46 -34.78 10.12
N ASN A 402 18.36 -34.29 9.27
CA ASN A 402 19.76 -34.70 9.25
C ASN A 402 20.57 -34.12 10.43
N ALA A 403 20.24 -32.92 10.92
CA ALA A 403 20.87 -32.35 12.10
C ALA A 403 20.53 -33.13 13.39
N THR A 404 19.32 -33.70 13.48
CA THR A 404 18.91 -34.55 14.63
C THR A 404 19.38 -36.00 14.56
N ARG A 405 19.90 -36.47 13.42
CA ARG A 405 20.46 -37.83 13.26
C ARG A 405 22.00 -37.87 13.43
N GLY A 406 22.61 -36.74 13.76
CA GLY A 406 24.05 -36.59 13.98
C GLY A 406 24.46 -36.41 15.45
N ILE A 407 23.68 -36.92 16.41
CA ILE A 407 24.06 -37.01 17.83
C ILE A 407 24.06 -38.47 18.25
#